data_AF-A0A1L3A3F4-F1
#
_entry.id   AF-A0A1L3A3F4-F1
#
_cell.length_a   1.000
_cell.length_b   1.000
_cell.length_c   1.000
_cell.angle_alpha   90.00
_cell.angle_beta   90.00
_cell.angle_gamma   90.00
#
_symmetry.space_group_name_H-M   'P 1'
#
loop_
_entity.id
_entity.type
_entity.pdbx_description
1 polymer ?
#
loop_
_entity_poly.entity_id
_entity_poly.type
_entity_poly.pdbx_seq_one_letter_code
_entity_poly.pdbx_strand_id
1 'polypeptide(L)'
;LDKPLAKIGDKGLFTSELEAKMHSGAIDIAVHSCKDLQTTLPDGLCIGAFLERHPREDVFIVNKSLQGRVRSVAELPPGSVVGTSSLRRRAMLAHKHPHLTFKDIRGNIGTRLGKLDNPDNGYDATILAHAG
;
A
#
# COMPACT_ATOMS: atom_id res chain seq x y z
N LEU A 1 8.89 -2.05 -14.63
CA LEU A 1 9.41 -1.57 -13.32
C LEU A 1 9.38 -2.74 -12.33
N ASP A 2 10.41 -3.60 -12.35
CA ASP A 2 10.32 -4.98 -11.80
C ASP A 2 11.30 -5.26 -10.65
N LYS A 3 11.46 -4.29 -9.74
CA LYS A 3 12.31 -4.43 -8.54
C LYS A 3 11.50 -4.21 -7.25
N PRO A 4 11.76 -4.97 -6.16
CA PRO A 4 11.23 -4.72 -4.81
C PRO A 4 11.30 -3.23 -4.46
N LEU A 5 10.25 -2.63 -3.88
CA LEU A 5 10.27 -1.20 -3.51
C LEU A 5 11.47 -0.91 -2.58
N ALA A 6 11.76 -1.84 -1.67
CA ALA A 6 12.94 -1.81 -0.80
C ALA A 6 14.30 -1.84 -1.52
N LYS A 7 14.34 -2.17 -2.82
CA LYS A 7 15.55 -2.18 -3.67
C LYS A 7 15.59 -1.02 -4.67
N ILE A 8 14.53 -0.22 -4.78
CA ILE A 8 14.50 1.00 -5.60
C ILE A 8 14.79 2.14 -4.63
N GLY A 9 15.96 2.76 -4.80
CA GLY A 9 16.54 3.72 -3.86
C GLY A 9 15.55 4.75 -3.29
N ASP A 10 15.72 4.97 -2.00
CA ASP A 10 14.81 5.52 -1.00
C ASP A 10 14.61 7.04 -1.05
N LYS A 11 14.70 7.67 -2.24
CA LYS A 11 14.58 9.14 -2.35
C LYS A 11 13.56 9.54 -3.41
N GLY A 12 12.38 9.92 -2.92
CA GLY A 12 11.43 10.79 -3.63
C GLY A 12 10.77 10.23 -4.88
N LEU A 13 10.75 8.90 -5.09
CA LEU A 13 10.18 8.30 -6.32
C LEU A 13 8.75 8.80 -6.64
N PHE A 14 7.99 9.20 -5.61
CA PHE A 14 6.62 9.72 -5.75
C PHE A 14 6.49 11.23 -5.47
N THR A 15 7.55 11.91 -5.02
CA THR A 15 7.50 13.32 -4.59
C THR A 15 8.41 14.24 -5.40
N SER A 16 9.54 13.74 -5.91
CA SER A 16 10.58 14.55 -6.55
C SER A 16 10.10 15.40 -7.73
N GLU A 17 9.18 14.89 -8.55
CA GLU A 17 8.68 15.64 -9.71
C GLU A 17 7.82 16.84 -9.28
N LEU A 18 7.01 16.69 -8.24
CA LEU A 18 6.18 17.76 -7.70
C LEU A 18 7.03 18.77 -6.92
N GLU A 19 7.99 18.29 -6.13
CA GLU A 19 8.97 19.13 -5.43
C GLU A 19 9.77 20.02 -6.41
N ALA A 20 10.23 19.46 -7.53
CA ALA A 20 10.92 20.22 -8.57
C ALA A 20 10.04 21.33 -9.18
N LYS A 21 8.75 21.04 -9.42
CA LYS A 21 7.79 22.03 -9.93
C LYS A 21 7.46 23.12 -8.91
N MET A 22 7.43 22.78 -7.62
CA MET A 22 7.29 23.78 -6.55
C MET A 22 8.51 24.70 -6.50
N HIS A 23 9.72 24.15 -6.57
CA HIS A 23 10.95 24.94 -6.59
C HIS A 23 11.06 25.88 -7.79
N SER A 24 10.61 25.45 -8.98
CA SER A 24 10.62 26.30 -10.17
C SER A 24 9.49 27.32 -10.19
N GLY A 25 8.57 27.31 -9.21
CA GLY A 25 7.36 28.12 -9.21
C GLY A 25 6.33 27.74 -10.29
N ALA A 26 6.41 26.52 -10.83
CA ALA A 26 5.45 26.02 -11.81
C ALA A 26 4.12 25.59 -11.16
N ILE A 27 4.16 25.26 -9.86
CA ILE A 27 2.99 25.02 -9.02
C ILE A 27 3.22 25.67 -7.65
N ASP A 28 2.15 26.12 -7.00
CA ASP A 28 2.22 26.75 -5.67
C ASP A 28 2.12 25.72 -4.54
N ILE A 29 1.36 24.64 -4.76
CA ILE A 29 1.09 23.59 -3.76
C ILE A 29 1.09 22.20 -4.40
N ALA A 30 1.48 21.19 -3.61
CA ALA A 30 1.37 19.78 -3.97
C ALA A 30 0.59 19.03 -2.88
N VAL A 31 -0.32 18.14 -3.30
CA VAL A 31 -1.14 17.32 -2.39
C VAL A 31 -0.62 15.89 -2.43
N HIS A 32 -0.26 15.36 -1.25
CA HIS A 32 0.28 14.01 -1.11
C HIS A 32 -0.50 13.19 -0.09
N SER A 33 -0.49 11.88 -0.28
CA SER A 33 -0.71 10.97 0.85
C SER A 33 0.44 11.15 1.84
N CYS A 34 0.13 11.52 3.09
CA CYS A 34 1.15 11.82 4.10
C CYS A 34 2.14 10.67 4.33
N LYS A 35 1.71 9.41 4.15
CA LYS A 35 2.56 8.21 4.30
C LYS A 35 3.69 8.12 3.25
N ASP A 36 3.55 8.85 2.15
CA ASP A 36 4.48 8.83 1.01
C ASP A 36 5.45 10.02 1.06
N LEU A 37 5.28 10.94 2.01
CA LEU A 37 6.23 12.03 2.28
C LEU A 37 7.43 11.52 3.08
N GLN A 38 8.60 12.07 2.77
CA GLN A 38 9.81 11.84 3.56
C GLN A 38 9.70 12.54 4.92
N THR A 39 10.37 11.99 5.92
CA THR A 39 10.44 12.60 7.27
C THR A 39 11.25 13.90 7.27
N THR A 40 12.20 14.01 6.36
CA THR A 40 12.98 15.23 6.11
C THR A 40 12.59 15.76 4.74
N LEU A 41 12.08 16.98 4.68
CA LEU A 41 11.68 17.63 3.44
C LEU A 41 12.88 18.33 2.79
N PRO A 42 12.88 18.51 1.46
CA PRO A 42 13.87 19.35 0.78
C PRO A 42 13.87 20.78 1.32
N ASP A 43 15.06 21.40 1.35
CA ASP A 43 15.23 22.78 1.79
C ASP A 43 14.33 23.73 0.98
N GLY A 44 13.64 24.65 1.67
CA GLY A 44 12.73 25.60 1.02
C GLY A 44 11.31 25.07 0.78
N LEU A 45 11.03 23.81 1.11
CA LEU A 45 9.69 23.24 1.13
C LEU A 45 9.24 22.94 2.57
N CYS A 46 7.93 23.00 2.82
CA CYS A 46 7.34 22.63 4.11
C CYS A 46 5.97 22.00 3.92
N ILE A 47 5.46 21.32 4.96
CA ILE A 47 4.06 20.90 5.00
C ILE A 47 3.22 22.09 5.47
N GLY A 48 2.49 22.71 4.55
CA GLY A 48 1.65 23.86 4.85
C GLY A 48 0.34 23.52 5.58
N ALA A 49 -0.17 22.29 5.40
CA ALA A 49 -1.42 21.87 6.04
C ALA A 49 -1.52 20.35 6.18
N PHE A 50 -2.25 19.93 7.22
CA PHE A 50 -2.82 18.59 7.31
C PHE A 50 -4.35 18.73 7.26
N LEU A 51 -4.98 17.97 6.36
CA LEU A 51 -6.44 17.87 6.31
C LEU A 51 -6.96 16.96 7.43
N GLU A 52 -8.28 16.95 7.62
CA GLU A 52 -8.92 16.01 8.54
C GLU A 52 -8.52 14.57 8.21
N ARG A 53 -8.19 13.80 9.24
CA ARG A 53 -7.63 12.47 9.05
C ARG A 53 -8.73 11.45 8.79
N HIS A 54 -8.71 10.87 7.61
CA HIS A 54 -9.51 9.68 7.27
C HIS A 54 -9.13 8.44 8.12
N PRO A 55 -9.98 7.40 8.14
CA PRO A 55 -9.72 6.15 8.85
C PRO A 55 -8.30 5.62 8.62
N ARG A 56 -7.60 5.32 9.73
CA ARG A 56 -6.17 4.96 9.73
C ARG A 56 -5.92 3.47 9.65
N GLU A 57 -6.99 2.68 9.70
CA GLU A 57 -6.97 1.23 9.76
C GLU A 57 -6.59 0.62 8.42
N ASP A 58 -5.95 -0.55 8.49
CA ASP A 58 -5.82 -1.43 7.33
C ASP A 58 -7.12 -2.24 7.19
N VAL A 59 -7.61 -2.40 5.96
CA VAL A 59 -8.79 -3.23 5.63
C VAL A 59 -8.35 -4.57 5.05
N PHE A 60 -9.07 -5.61 5.46
CA PHE A 60 -8.93 -6.96 4.93
C PHE A 60 -9.92 -7.15 3.79
N ILE A 61 -9.40 -7.57 2.63
CA ILE A 61 -10.21 -7.78 1.43
C ILE A 61 -9.92 -9.20 0.94
N VAL A 62 -10.97 -10.01 0.86
CA VAL A 62 -10.90 -11.39 0.38
C VAL A 62 -11.21 -11.46 -1.10
N ASN A 63 -10.59 -12.42 -1.78
CA ASN A 63 -10.96 -12.80 -3.14
C ASN A 63 -12.46 -13.15 -3.18
N LYS A 64 -13.16 -12.77 -4.25
CA LYS A 64 -14.60 -13.03 -4.43
C LYS A 64 -15.00 -14.49 -4.18
N SER A 65 -14.16 -15.45 -4.53
CA SER A 65 -14.44 -16.86 -4.26
C SER A 65 -14.62 -17.11 -2.75
N LEU A 66 -13.85 -16.46 -1.88
CA LEU A 66 -13.92 -16.63 -0.43
C LEU A 66 -14.95 -15.73 0.26
N GLN A 67 -15.65 -14.89 -0.51
CA GLN A 67 -16.63 -13.95 0.04
C GLN A 67 -17.77 -14.69 0.76
N GLY A 68 -18.12 -14.20 1.96
CA GLY A 68 -19.13 -14.82 2.83
C GLY A 68 -18.65 -16.06 3.61
N ARG A 69 -17.53 -16.67 3.20
CA ARG A 69 -16.91 -17.84 3.87
C ARG A 69 -15.83 -17.45 4.87
N VAL A 70 -15.12 -16.36 4.58
CA VAL A 70 -14.04 -15.82 5.41
C VAL A 70 -14.38 -14.37 5.77
N ARG A 71 -14.37 -14.04 7.06
CA ARG A 71 -14.69 -12.72 7.60
C ARG A 71 -13.50 -12.05 8.27
N SER A 72 -12.46 -12.81 8.59
CA SER A 72 -11.26 -12.30 9.24
C SER A 72 -10.00 -12.99 8.72
N VAL A 73 -8.85 -12.35 8.92
CA VAL A 73 -7.55 -12.92 8.57
C VAL A 73 -7.30 -14.27 9.27
N ALA A 74 -7.83 -14.44 10.49
CA ALA A 74 -7.67 -15.67 11.26
C ALA A 74 -8.45 -16.86 10.70
N GLU A 75 -9.46 -16.62 9.87
CA GLU A 75 -10.28 -17.66 9.23
C GLU A 75 -9.70 -18.15 7.90
N LEU A 76 -8.60 -17.55 7.43
CA LEU A 76 -7.93 -18.02 6.23
C LEU A 76 -7.33 -19.42 6.46
N PRO A 77 -7.55 -20.38 5.55
CA PRO A 77 -6.93 -21.69 5.63
C PRO A 77 -5.39 -21.63 5.68
N PRO A 78 -4.73 -22.63 6.28
CA PRO A 78 -3.29 -22.78 6.17
C PRO A 78 -2.82 -22.78 4.71
N GLY A 79 -1.75 -22.06 4.43
CA GLY A 79 -1.20 -21.92 3.08
C GLY A 79 -1.82 -20.78 2.25
N SER A 80 -2.92 -20.16 2.69
CA SER A 80 -3.54 -19.06 1.96
C SER A 80 -2.58 -17.92 1.67
N VAL A 81 -2.69 -17.36 0.46
CA VAL A 81 -1.80 -16.36 -0.11
C VAL A 81 -2.37 -14.97 0.10
N VAL A 82 -1.72 -14.18 0.95
CA VAL A 82 -2.04 -12.76 1.16
C VAL A 82 -1.16 -11.88 0.27
N GLY A 83 -1.79 -11.16 -0.66
CA GLY A 83 -1.15 -10.19 -1.52
C GLY A 83 -0.81 -8.90 -0.77
N THR A 84 0.48 -8.61 -0.54
CA THR A 84 0.93 -7.30 -0.04
C THR A 84 2.41 -7.07 -0.34
N SER A 85 2.73 -5.88 -0.85
CA SER A 85 4.13 -5.41 -1.00
C SER A 85 4.59 -4.49 0.13
N SER A 86 3.78 -4.32 1.18
CA SER A 86 4.17 -3.55 2.37
C SER A 86 4.91 -4.46 3.35
N LEU A 87 6.19 -4.16 3.61
CA LEU A 87 6.98 -4.86 4.63
C LEU A 87 6.32 -4.78 6.01
N ARG A 88 5.79 -3.60 6.38
CA ARG A 88 5.04 -3.40 7.64
C ARG A 88 3.89 -4.39 7.76
N ARG A 89 2.99 -4.42 6.77
CA ARG A 89 1.80 -5.30 6.81
C ARG A 89 2.22 -6.77 6.83
N ARG A 90 3.17 -7.16 5.99
CA ARG A 90 3.68 -8.53 5.95
C ARG A 90 4.24 -8.97 7.29
N ALA A 91 5.10 -8.16 7.91
CA ALA A 91 5.72 -8.50 9.19
C ALA A 91 4.69 -8.66 10.30
N MET A 92 3.74 -7.72 10.41
CA MET A 92 2.68 -7.79 11.42
C MET A 92 1.78 -9.02 11.25
N LEU A 93 1.40 -9.35 10.01
CA LEU A 93 0.55 -10.49 9.70
C LEU A 93 1.28 -11.81 9.88
N ALA A 94 2.53 -11.92 9.42
CA ALA A 94 3.33 -13.14 9.58
C ALA A 94 3.60 -13.45 11.06
N HIS A 95 3.78 -12.43 11.89
CA HIS A 95 3.94 -12.62 13.33
C HIS A 95 2.67 -13.17 14.00
N LYS A 96 1.50 -12.65 13.62
CA LYS A 96 0.21 -13.04 14.23
C LYS A 96 -0.41 -14.30 13.62
N HIS A 97 -0.14 -14.54 12.33
CA HIS A 97 -0.75 -15.60 11.51
C HIS A 97 0.35 -16.35 10.72
N PRO A 98 1.20 -17.14 11.40
CA PRO A 98 2.37 -17.79 10.79
C PRO A 98 2.03 -18.87 9.75
N HIS A 99 0.76 -19.30 9.67
CA HIS A 99 0.27 -20.28 8.70
C HIS A 99 -0.02 -19.68 7.30
N LEU A 100 0.06 -18.35 7.16
CA LEU A 100 -0.21 -17.65 5.90
C LEU A 100 1.04 -17.53 5.06
N THR A 101 0.85 -17.49 3.74
CA THR A 101 1.89 -17.19 2.77
C THR A 101 1.68 -15.79 2.19
N PHE A 102 2.75 -15.16 1.69
CA PHE A 102 2.70 -13.79 1.22
C PHE A 102 3.32 -13.64 -0.16
N LYS A 103 2.64 -12.91 -1.04
CA LYS A 103 3.11 -12.62 -2.40
C LYS A 103 2.97 -11.12 -2.69
N ASP A 104 3.91 -10.59 -3.46
CA ASP A 104 3.91 -9.17 -3.84
C ASP A 104 2.74 -8.85 -4.77
N ILE A 105 1.98 -7.80 -4.45
CA ILE A 105 0.91 -7.28 -5.31
C ILE A 105 1.10 -5.78 -5.55
N ARG A 106 1.08 -5.38 -6.83
CA ARG A 106 1.39 -4.01 -7.27
C ARG A 106 0.38 -3.46 -8.26
N GLY A 107 0.37 -2.14 -8.34
CA GLY A 107 -0.56 -1.33 -9.12
C GLY A 107 -1.30 -0.36 -8.21
N ASN A 108 -2.15 0.47 -8.81
CA ASN A 108 -3.15 1.23 -8.07
C ASN A 108 -4.20 0.27 -7.46
N ILE A 109 -5.16 0.81 -6.71
CA ILE A 109 -6.16 0.00 -6.00
C ILE A 109 -6.96 -0.87 -6.98
N GLY A 110 -7.48 -0.29 -8.07
CA GLY A 110 -8.21 -1.04 -9.09
C GLY A 110 -7.41 -2.20 -9.69
N THR A 111 -6.13 -1.98 -10.03
CA THR A 111 -5.25 -3.05 -10.52
C THR A 111 -5.03 -4.14 -9.48
N ARG A 112 -4.86 -3.77 -8.20
CA ARG A 112 -4.68 -4.76 -7.13
C ARG A 112 -5.94 -5.59 -6.90
N LEU A 113 -7.12 -4.97 -6.90
CA LEU A 113 -8.39 -5.68 -6.77
C LEU A 113 -8.64 -6.60 -7.97
N GLY A 114 -8.35 -6.14 -9.19
CA GLY A 114 -8.42 -6.98 -10.39
C GLY A 114 -7.46 -8.17 -10.35
N LYS A 115 -6.24 -7.96 -9.81
CA LYS A 115 -5.28 -9.06 -9.61
C LYS A 115 -5.72 -10.03 -8.52
N LEU A 116 -6.29 -9.52 -7.43
CA LEU A 116 -6.85 -10.33 -6.35
C LEU A 116 -7.92 -11.27 -6.89
N ASP A 117 -8.87 -10.76 -7.67
CA ASP A 117 -10.00 -11.53 -8.18
C ASP A 117 -9.65 -12.46 -9.36
N ASN A 118 -8.54 -12.22 -10.04
CA ASN A 118 -8.11 -13.09 -11.13
C ASN A 118 -7.50 -14.40 -10.58
N PRO A 119 -8.12 -15.57 -10.86
CA PRO A 119 -7.69 -16.85 -10.31
C PRO A 119 -6.27 -17.26 -10.70
N ASP A 120 -5.77 -16.83 -11.86
CA ASP A 120 -4.44 -17.17 -12.36
C ASP A 120 -3.32 -16.58 -11.50
N ASN A 121 -3.63 -15.52 -10.73
CA ASN A 121 -2.65 -14.87 -9.87
C ASN A 121 -2.46 -15.58 -8.51
N GLY A 122 -3.44 -16.41 -8.09
CA GLY A 122 -3.38 -17.18 -6.85
C GLY A 122 -3.33 -16.33 -5.59
N TYR A 123 -4.20 -15.32 -5.46
CA TYR A 123 -4.37 -14.55 -4.21
C TYR A 123 -5.68 -14.92 -3.53
N ASP A 124 -5.62 -15.20 -2.23
CA ASP A 124 -6.81 -15.44 -1.40
C ASP A 124 -7.32 -14.15 -0.76
N ALA A 125 -6.40 -13.24 -0.42
CA ALA A 125 -6.73 -11.96 0.18
C ALA A 125 -5.68 -10.89 -0.10
N THR A 126 -6.02 -9.64 0.16
CA THR A 126 -5.07 -8.51 0.20
C THR A 126 -5.41 -7.57 1.35
N ILE A 127 -4.48 -6.66 1.65
CA ILE A 127 -4.62 -5.67 2.72
C ILE A 127 -4.37 -4.29 2.13
N LEU A 128 -5.37 -3.42 2.22
CA LEU A 128 -5.31 -2.03 1.76
C LEU A 128 -5.51 -1.06 2.93
N ALA A 129 -5.26 0.23 2.70
CA ALA A 129 -5.60 1.25 3.70
C ALA A 129 -7.09 1.58 3.55
N HIS A 130 -7.83 1.76 4.65
CA HIS A 130 -9.24 2.10 4.59
C HIS A 130 -9.50 3.45 3.90
N ALA A 131 -8.63 4.43 4.14
CA ALA A 131 -8.75 5.76 3.56
C ALA A 131 -8.59 5.82 2.02
N GLY A 132 -8.19 4.72 1.37
CA GLY A 132 -7.82 4.68 -0.05
C GLY A 132 -8.87 4.01 -0.93
#